data_AF-A0A7V9G5Z8-F1
#
_entry.id   AF-A0A7V9G5Z8-F1
#
_cell.length_a   1.000
_cell.length_b   1.000
_cell.length_c   1.000
_cell.angle_alpha   90.00
_cell.angle_beta   90.00
_cell.angle_gamma   90.00
#
_symmetry.space_group_name_H-M   'P 1'
#
loop_
_entity.id
_entity.type
_entity.pdbx_description
1 polymer ?
#
loop_
_entity_poly.entity_id
_entity_poly.type
_entity_poly.pdbx_seq_one_letter_code
_entity_poly.pdbx_strand_id
1 'polypeptide(L)'
;MIACPACGFSNPLGTRFCRSCGGKIEVKMAQVMGSIQDLKNQNRADAISKMGRSIFSLSVFGFIFVLIVRLMVIPAMPTAEMPPAQIPALIPTEAPASATSLPFAAFKRLPWRRDNASALLGGLGIDTVQLTTWQKAIVASQKPDGSFPGEDDLAATGLMTLALQAFPQDGTGTDAAARARPWLIAQMSDLSRKTPLARTLAMAALVDAEELPIATLNSFAMYLIDGRVPIWQSFAMTVFPAKTRPTDLILLRKALQGQIWSNLFEAIAGKFGPAFEAKPYFAETAKMLPTGEARMVWAFVSWQLAAAPKDLAETMAAWSRNPPAPVDAETMTKCGALAPSAVAILTIAAPARVPPLWLQPR
;
A
#
# COMPACT_ATOMS: atom_id res chain seq x y z
N MET A 1 31.31 30.47 -18.02
CA MET A 1 32.72 30.16 -18.33
C MET A 1 32.74 29.14 -19.46
N ILE A 2 33.77 29.13 -20.33
CA ILE A 2 33.93 28.17 -21.42
C ILE A 2 35.24 27.39 -21.23
N ALA A 3 35.18 26.06 -21.29
CA ALA A 3 36.36 25.21 -21.17
C ALA A 3 37.13 25.20 -22.50
N CYS A 4 38.46 25.33 -22.43
CA CYS A 4 39.31 25.21 -23.60
C CYS A 4 39.31 23.76 -24.12
N PRO A 5 39.06 23.51 -25.42
CA PRO A 5 39.08 22.15 -25.96
C PRO A 5 40.50 21.54 -25.98
N ALA A 6 41.55 22.37 -25.97
CA ALA A 6 42.93 21.90 -26.02
C ALA A 6 43.48 21.51 -24.64
N CYS A 7 43.12 22.22 -23.57
CA CYS A 7 43.70 21.98 -22.23
C CYS A 7 42.69 21.92 -21.07
N GLY A 8 41.38 22.07 -21.33
CA GLY A 8 40.33 22.04 -20.31
C GLY A 8 40.21 23.29 -19.43
N PHE A 9 41.10 24.28 -19.57
CA PHE A 9 41.09 25.48 -18.72
C PHE A 9 39.81 26.32 -18.89
N SER A 10 39.21 26.74 -17.78
CA SER A 10 37.95 27.49 -17.72
C SER A 10 38.19 28.98 -17.97
N ASN A 11 37.78 29.47 -19.14
CA ASN A 11 37.97 30.86 -19.56
C ASN A 11 36.66 31.69 -19.45
N PRO A 12 36.74 33.01 -19.22
CA PRO A 12 35.57 33.87 -19.26
C PRO A 12 34.96 33.95 -20.66
N LEU A 13 33.64 34.16 -20.74
CA LEU A 13 32.94 34.29 -22.02
C LEU A 13 33.45 35.54 -22.76
N GLY A 14 33.77 35.40 -24.05
CA GLY A 14 34.29 36.49 -24.90
C GLY A 14 35.79 36.44 -25.19
N THR A 15 36.56 35.54 -24.57
CA THR A 15 37.99 35.36 -24.91
C THR A 15 38.17 34.57 -26.20
N ARG A 16 38.91 35.12 -27.17
CA ARG A 16 39.23 34.43 -28.44
C ARG A 16 40.35 33.39 -28.31
N PHE A 17 41.17 33.49 -27.26
CA PHE A 17 42.30 32.59 -27.00
C PHE A 17 42.28 32.16 -25.54
N CYS A 18 42.69 30.92 -25.28
CA CYS A 18 42.81 30.37 -23.94
C CYS A 18 43.93 31.08 -23.16
N ARG A 19 43.62 31.56 -21.95
CA ARG A 19 44.59 32.25 -21.09
C ARG A 19 45.69 31.34 -20.52
N SER A 20 45.53 30.02 -20.63
CA SER A 20 46.52 29.05 -20.15
C SER A 20 47.42 28.54 -21.27
N CYS A 21 46.85 28.01 -22.36
CA CYS A 21 47.62 27.38 -23.44
C CYS A 21 47.74 28.22 -24.72
N GLY A 22 47.11 29.40 -24.79
CA GLY A 22 47.11 30.25 -26.00
C GLY A 22 46.26 29.74 -27.17
N GLY A 23 45.68 28.54 -27.08
CA GLY A 23 44.86 27.94 -28.14
C GLY A 23 43.61 28.78 -28.47
N LYS A 24 43.30 28.92 -29.76
CA LYS A 24 42.11 29.65 -30.24
C LYS A 24 40.84 28.91 -29.82
N ILE A 25 39.90 29.64 -29.22
CA ILE A 25 38.62 29.07 -28.77
C ILE A 25 37.57 29.41 -29.83
N GLU A 26 37.15 28.41 -30.61
CA GLU A 26 36.02 28.55 -31.51
C GLU A 26 34.71 28.42 -30.73
N VAL A 27 34.10 29.57 -30.46
CA VAL A 27 32.84 29.64 -29.73
C VAL A 27 31.71 29.29 -30.69
N LYS A 28 31.23 28.05 -30.62
CA LYS A 28 29.99 27.65 -31.31
C LYS A 28 28.80 28.28 -30.57
N MET A 29 27.86 28.89 -31.30
CA MET A 29 26.70 29.56 -30.69
C MET A 29 25.88 28.67 -29.76
N ALA A 30 25.87 27.36 -30.01
CA ALA A 30 25.25 26.37 -29.12
C ALA A 30 25.83 26.40 -27.69
N GLN A 31 27.15 26.63 -27.52
CA GLN A 31 27.80 26.68 -26.21
C GLN A 31 27.50 27.99 -25.46
N VAL A 32 27.33 29.09 -26.19
CA VAL A 32 26.91 30.38 -25.60
C VAL A 32 25.50 30.28 -25.04
N MET A 33 24.57 29.73 -25.83
CA MET A 33 23.18 29.53 -25.39
C MET A 33 23.08 28.62 -24.16
N GLY A 34 23.85 27.52 -24.13
CA GLY A 34 23.92 26.65 -22.95
C GLY A 34 24.36 27.40 -21.69
N SER A 35 25.43 28.20 -21.79
CA SER A 35 25.94 28.98 -20.65
C SER A 35 24.98 30.06 -20.14
N ILE A 36 24.18 30.68 -21.03
CA ILE A 36 23.14 31.65 -20.65
C ILE A 36 22.00 30.93 -19.91
N GLN A 37 21.62 29.74 -20.37
CA GLN A 37 20.57 28.95 -19.74
C GLN A 37 20.98 28.47 -18.35
N ASP A 38 22.24 28.03 -18.18
CA ASP A 38 22.80 27.67 -16.88
C ASP A 38 22.82 28.85 -15.91
N LEU A 39 23.23 30.04 -16.38
CA LEU A 39 23.23 31.24 -15.55
C LEU A 39 21.79 31.66 -15.15
N LYS A 40 20.83 31.53 -16.06
CA LYS A 40 19.41 31.79 -15.77
C LYS A 40 18.86 30.80 -14.75
N ASN A 41 19.27 29.54 -14.82
CA ASN A 41 18.88 28.51 -13.84
C ASN A 41 19.50 28.78 -12.47
N GLN A 42 20.78 29.15 -12.39
CA GLN A 42 21.45 29.53 -11.14
C GLN A 42 20.80 30.76 -10.50
N ASN A 43 20.57 31.83 -11.27
CA ASN A 43 19.90 33.03 -10.77
C ASN A 43 18.47 32.76 -10.27
N ARG A 44 17.75 31.84 -10.93
CA ARG A 44 16.42 31.41 -10.48
C ARG A 44 16.49 30.64 -9.16
N ALA A 45 17.46 29.75 -9.00
CA ALA A 45 17.67 29.02 -7.74
C ALA A 45 18.01 29.97 -6.58
N ASP A 46 18.85 30.98 -6.82
CA ASP A 46 19.19 32.00 -5.82
C ASP A 46 18.00 32.90 -5.46
N ALA A 47 17.15 33.24 -6.43
CA ALA A 47 15.92 33.98 -6.17
C ALA A 47 14.94 33.17 -5.30
N ILE A 48 14.77 31.88 -5.61
CA ILE A 48 13.89 30.98 -4.84
C ILE A 48 14.41 30.80 -3.41
N SER A 49 15.73 30.64 -3.21
CA SER A 49 16.31 30.45 -1.88
C SER A 49 16.17 31.70 -1.00
N LYS A 50 16.32 32.90 -1.58
CA LYS A 50 16.09 34.18 -0.88
C LYS A 50 14.62 34.37 -0.52
N MET A 51 13.69 34.01 -1.40
CA MET A 51 12.26 34.08 -1.12
C MET A 51 11.84 33.13 0.01
N GLY A 52 12.39 31.90 0.02
CA GLY A 52 12.10 30.90 1.07
C GLY A 52 12.53 31.34 2.48
N ARG A 53 13.68 32.00 2.62
CA ARG A 53 14.17 32.47 3.93
C ARG A 53 13.26 33.53 4.55
N SER A 54 12.68 34.43 3.74
CA SER A 54 11.78 35.47 4.23
C SER A 54 10.42 34.93 4.68
N ILE A 55 9.87 33.92 3.99
CA ILE A 55 8.58 33.31 4.35
C ILE A 55 8.72 32.50 5.64
N PHE A 56 9.84 31.80 5.81
CA PHE A 56 10.12 31.04 7.01
C PHE A 56 10.26 31.94 8.25
N SER A 57 11.00 33.05 8.14
CA SER A 57 11.15 33.98 9.27
C SER A 57 9.82 34.64 9.69
N LEU A 58 8.99 35.05 8.71
CA LEU A 58 7.65 35.58 8.97
C LEU A 58 6.72 34.54 9.62
N SER A 59 6.77 33.29 9.17
CA SER A 59 5.97 32.20 9.75
C SER A 59 6.36 31.91 11.20
N VAL A 60 7.67 31.83 11.49
CA VAL A 60 8.17 31.60 12.85
C VAL A 60 7.80 32.76 13.76
N PHE A 61 7.94 34.01 13.30
CA PHE A 61 7.52 35.19 14.05
C PHE A 61 6.02 35.18 14.37
N GLY A 62 5.17 34.89 13.38
CA GLY A 62 3.72 34.78 13.56
C GLY A 62 3.34 33.68 14.56
N PHE A 63 3.99 32.52 14.49
CA PHE A 63 3.75 31.42 15.43
C PHE A 63 4.11 31.80 16.88
N ILE A 64 5.28 32.40 17.09
CA ILE A 64 5.71 32.88 18.42
C ILE A 64 4.73 33.91 18.96
N PHE A 65 4.29 34.86 18.13
CA PHE A 65 3.31 35.88 18.52
C PHE A 65 1.99 35.25 18.98
N VAL A 66 1.44 34.30 18.21
CA VAL A 66 0.21 33.58 18.60
C VAL A 66 0.37 32.84 19.92
N LEU A 67 1.54 32.22 20.15
CA LEU A 67 1.85 31.50 21.38
C LEU A 67 1.89 32.44 22.60
N ILE A 68 2.52 33.61 22.46
CA ILE A 68 2.56 34.64 23.50
C ILE A 68 1.14 35.14 23.82
N VAL A 69 0.35 35.47 22.79
CA VAL A 69 -1.04 35.92 22.98
C VAL A 69 -1.86 34.84 23.69
N ARG A 70 -1.71 33.57 23.28
CA ARG A 70 -2.40 32.44 23.93
C ARG A 70 -2.04 32.32 25.41
N LEU A 71 -0.77 32.48 25.76
CA LEU A 71 -0.28 32.35 27.14
C LEU A 71 -0.64 33.54 28.02
N MET A 72 -0.76 34.75 27.46
CA MET A 72 -1.06 35.94 28.26
C MET A 72 -2.55 36.28 28.35
N VAL A 73 -3.33 35.99 27.30
CA VAL A 73 -4.74 36.42 27.23
C VAL A 73 -5.71 35.33 27.67
N ILE A 74 -5.34 34.05 27.50
CA ILE A 74 -6.23 32.94 27.87
C ILE A 74 -5.89 32.51 29.30
N PRO A 75 -6.75 32.80 30.30
CA PRO A 75 -6.55 32.28 31.65
C PRO A 75 -6.52 30.75 31.61
N ALA A 76 -5.72 30.13 32.48
CA ALA A 76 -5.68 28.69 32.62
C ALA A 76 -7.12 28.17 32.79
N MET A 77 -7.56 27.28 31.91
CA MET A 77 -8.88 26.69 32.04
C MET A 77 -8.94 25.99 33.40
N PRO A 78 -10.01 26.20 34.18
CA PRO A 78 -10.21 25.45 35.41
C PRO A 78 -10.14 23.97 35.07
N THR A 79 -9.36 23.22 35.85
CA THR A 79 -9.28 21.77 35.72
C THR A 79 -10.69 21.21 35.85
N ALA A 80 -11.21 20.64 34.77
CA ALA A 80 -12.48 19.95 34.81
C ALA A 80 -12.32 18.75 35.75
N GLU A 81 -12.93 18.82 36.94
CA GLU A 81 -13.11 17.67 37.80
C GLU A 81 -14.06 16.71 37.08
N MET A 82 -13.49 15.82 36.27
CA MET A 82 -14.24 14.75 35.65
C MET A 82 -14.52 13.70 36.73
N PRO A 83 -15.80 13.30 36.95
CA PRO A 83 -16.08 12.12 37.75
C PRO A 83 -15.33 10.93 37.15
N PRO A 84 -14.81 10.00 37.97
CA PRO A 84 -14.00 8.88 37.49
C PRO A 84 -14.81 8.07 36.48
N ALA A 85 -14.46 8.22 35.21
CA ALA A 85 -15.12 7.52 34.13
C ALA A 85 -14.71 6.04 34.22
N GLN A 86 -15.63 5.20 34.68
CA GLN A 86 -15.50 3.75 34.57
C GLN A 86 -15.75 3.33 33.12
N ILE A 87 -14.79 3.64 32.24
CA ILE A 87 -14.77 3.14 30.87
C ILE A 87 -13.81 1.95 30.89
N PRO A 88 -14.25 0.72 30.56
CA PRO A 88 -13.34 -0.38 30.32
C PRO A 88 -12.41 0.03 29.16
N ALA A 89 -11.14 0.26 29.46
CA ALA A 89 -10.14 0.68 28.50
C ALA A 89 -9.94 -0.43 27.44
N LEU A 90 -10.57 -0.27 26.28
CA LEU A 90 -10.42 -1.17 25.13
C LEU A 90 -9.32 -0.73 24.16
N ILE A 91 -8.71 0.44 24.39
CA ILE A 91 -7.56 0.93 23.60
C ILE A 91 -6.44 1.26 24.59
N PRO A 92 -5.34 0.48 24.64
CA PRO A 92 -4.21 0.77 25.50
C PRO A 92 -3.56 2.10 25.10
N THR A 93 -3.50 3.05 26.03
CA THR A 93 -2.82 4.34 25.85
C THR A 93 -1.30 4.20 25.91
N GLU A 94 -0.79 3.08 26.42
CA GLU A 94 0.61 2.70 26.38
C GLU A 94 0.83 1.62 25.32
N ALA A 95 1.88 1.79 24.50
CA ALA A 95 2.38 0.72 23.66
C ALA A 95 2.65 -0.49 24.57
N PRO A 96 2.02 -1.66 24.34
CA PRO A 96 2.04 -2.76 25.29
C PRO A 96 3.50 -3.14 25.56
N ALA A 97 3.91 -2.97 26.82
CA ALA A 97 5.14 -3.54 27.32
C ALA A 97 5.00 -5.06 27.16
N SER A 98 5.82 -5.61 26.27
CA SER A 98 5.92 -7.04 25.97
C SER A 98 4.62 -7.63 25.43
N ALA A 99 4.35 -7.37 24.15
CA ALA A 99 3.51 -8.26 23.34
C ALA A 99 4.03 -9.69 23.53
N THR A 100 3.25 -10.49 24.26
CA THR A 100 3.45 -11.92 24.39
C THR A 100 3.62 -12.46 22.97
N SER A 101 4.74 -13.13 22.72
CA SER A 101 5.11 -13.64 21.40
C SER A 101 3.90 -14.34 20.78
N LEU A 102 3.30 -13.70 19.77
CA LEU A 102 2.18 -14.30 19.06
C LEU A 102 2.68 -15.65 18.50
N PRO A 103 1.93 -16.75 18.68
CA PRO A 103 2.34 -18.09 18.28
C PRO A 103 2.27 -18.22 16.74
N PHE A 104 3.18 -17.56 16.02
CA PHE A 104 3.23 -17.56 14.56
C PHE A 104 4.09 -18.68 13.97
N ALA A 105 4.60 -19.59 14.82
CA ALA A 105 5.42 -20.70 14.37
C ALA A 105 4.66 -21.79 13.60
N ALA A 106 3.31 -21.75 13.57
CA ALA A 106 2.52 -22.69 12.78
C ALA A 106 1.32 -22.02 12.09
N PHE A 107 1.38 -21.96 10.76
CA PHE A 107 0.33 -21.67 9.78
C PHE A 107 -1.11 -21.91 10.28
N LYS A 108 -1.75 -20.88 10.83
CA LYS A 108 -3.19 -20.85 11.20
C LYS A 108 -3.82 -19.49 10.92
N ARG A 109 -3.63 -18.94 9.71
CA ARG A 109 -4.16 -17.60 9.37
C ARG A 109 -5.68 -17.53 9.39
N LEU A 110 -6.36 -18.52 8.80
CA LEU A 110 -7.82 -18.51 8.74
C LEU A 110 -8.46 -18.69 10.12
N PRO A 111 -8.01 -19.62 10.98
CA PRO A 111 -8.45 -19.66 12.37
C PRO A 111 -8.22 -18.34 13.11
N TRP A 112 -7.01 -17.76 13.02
CA TRP A 112 -6.71 -16.49 13.66
C TRP A 112 -7.64 -15.36 13.20
N ARG A 113 -7.90 -15.26 11.88
CA ARG A 113 -8.87 -14.31 11.32
C ARG A 113 -10.25 -14.47 11.90
N ARG A 114 -10.77 -15.69 11.92
CA ARG A 114 -12.09 -15.99 12.48
C ARG A 114 -12.19 -15.53 13.93
N ASP A 115 -11.15 -15.78 14.72
CA ASP A 115 -11.16 -15.52 16.14
C ASP A 115 -10.95 -14.02 16.46
N ASN A 116 -10.36 -13.23 15.55
CA ASN A 116 -9.98 -11.82 15.79
C ASN A 116 -10.71 -10.77 14.93
N ALA A 117 -11.26 -11.14 13.77
CA ALA A 117 -11.79 -10.17 12.80
C ALA A 117 -12.92 -9.31 13.39
N SER A 118 -13.84 -9.90 14.16
CA SER A 118 -14.97 -9.15 14.74
C SER A 118 -14.48 -8.03 15.66
N ALA A 119 -13.56 -8.34 16.57
CA ALA A 119 -13.00 -7.36 17.51
C ALA A 119 -12.17 -6.29 16.78
N LEU A 120 -11.30 -6.70 15.85
CA LEU A 120 -10.46 -5.78 15.08
C LEU A 120 -11.29 -4.81 14.23
N LEU A 121 -12.26 -5.32 13.47
CA LEU A 121 -13.07 -4.50 12.57
C LEU A 121 -14.05 -3.62 13.36
N GLY A 122 -14.63 -4.15 14.46
CA GLY A 122 -15.48 -3.39 15.36
C GLY A 122 -14.73 -2.22 16.02
N GLY A 123 -13.48 -2.43 16.45
CA GLY A 123 -12.63 -1.38 17.01
C GLY A 123 -12.30 -0.25 16.03
N LEU A 124 -12.34 -0.54 14.71
CA LEU A 124 -12.15 0.46 13.65
C LEU A 124 -13.45 1.15 13.21
N GLY A 125 -14.59 0.82 13.82
CA GLY A 125 -15.89 1.39 13.46
C GLY A 125 -16.42 0.97 12.09
N ILE A 126 -15.93 -0.18 11.58
CA ILE A 126 -16.32 -0.74 10.29
C ILE A 126 -17.74 -1.30 10.35
N ASP A 127 -18.53 -1.01 9.31
CA ASP A 127 -19.87 -1.55 9.13
C ASP A 127 -19.82 -3.00 8.64
N THR A 128 -19.87 -3.95 9.57
CA THR A 128 -19.85 -5.39 9.27
C THR A 128 -21.14 -5.88 8.60
N VAL A 129 -22.25 -5.13 8.69
CA VAL A 129 -23.51 -5.50 8.03
C VAL A 129 -23.33 -5.39 6.52
N GLN A 130 -22.78 -4.28 6.04
CA GLN A 130 -22.54 -4.07 4.61
C GLN A 130 -21.55 -5.11 4.04
N LEU A 131 -20.49 -5.44 4.78
CA LEU A 131 -19.55 -6.51 4.40
C LEU A 131 -20.26 -7.86 4.28
N THR A 132 -21.15 -8.17 5.24
CA THR A 132 -21.95 -9.39 5.23
C THR A 132 -22.89 -9.44 4.03
N THR A 133 -23.48 -8.31 3.63
CA THR A 133 -24.31 -8.21 2.42
C THR A 133 -23.51 -8.53 1.16
N TRP A 134 -22.32 -7.96 1.01
CA TRP A 134 -21.43 -8.27 -0.12
C TRP A 134 -20.98 -9.73 -0.11
N GLN A 135 -20.62 -10.27 1.06
CA GLN A 135 -20.24 -11.67 1.22
C GLN A 135 -21.38 -12.62 0.82
N LYS A 136 -22.61 -12.37 1.28
CA LYS A 136 -23.78 -13.18 0.92
C LYS A 136 -24.06 -13.16 -0.58
N ALA A 137 -23.90 -12.01 -1.23
CA ALA A 137 -24.03 -11.91 -2.69
C ALA A 137 -22.97 -12.77 -3.41
N ILE A 138 -21.72 -12.77 -2.94
CA ILE A 138 -20.67 -13.65 -3.45
C ILE A 138 -21.06 -15.11 -3.25
N VAL A 139 -21.40 -15.53 -2.02
CA VAL A 139 -21.79 -16.91 -1.70
C VAL A 139 -22.96 -17.39 -2.56
N ALA A 140 -23.98 -16.55 -2.77
CA ALA A 140 -25.15 -16.88 -3.58
C ALA A 140 -24.82 -17.11 -5.07
N SER A 141 -23.69 -16.56 -5.57
CA SER A 141 -23.25 -16.76 -6.94
C SER A 141 -22.41 -18.03 -7.15
N GLN A 142 -22.06 -18.75 -6.09
CA GLN A 142 -21.21 -19.94 -6.18
C GLN A 142 -21.92 -21.05 -6.97
N LYS A 143 -21.22 -21.63 -7.96
CA LYS A 143 -21.70 -22.76 -8.75
C LYS A 143 -21.66 -24.06 -7.92
N PRO A 144 -22.41 -25.11 -8.32
CA PRO A 144 -22.40 -26.40 -7.61
C PRO A 144 -21.03 -27.08 -7.52
N ASP A 145 -20.13 -26.83 -8.48
CA ASP A 145 -18.77 -27.36 -8.51
C ASP A 145 -17.79 -26.59 -7.60
N GLY A 146 -18.27 -25.57 -6.89
CA GLY A 146 -17.50 -24.72 -5.99
C GLY A 146 -16.87 -23.49 -6.66
N SER A 147 -16.88 -23.41 -7.99
CA SER A 147 -16.35 -22.26 -8.73
C SER A 147 -17.29 -21.04 -8.69
N PHE A 148 -16.79 -19.88 -9.10
CA PHE A 148 -17.56 -18.65 -9.24
C PHE A 148 -17.61 -18.20 -10.70
N PRO A 149 -18.74 -17.65 -11.17
CA PRO A 149 -18.90 -17.25 -12.56
C PRO A 149 -18.08 -16.00 -12.90
N GLY A 150 -17.38 -16.03 -14.04
CA GLY A 150 -16.75 -14.89 -14.69
C GLY A 150 -16.45 -15.17 -16.15
N GLU A 151 -15.86 -14.22 -16.89
CA GLU A 151 -15.33 -14.52 -18.23
C GLU A 151 -14.13 -15.50 -18.13
N ASP A 152 -13.35 -15.37 -17.06
CA ASP A 152 -12.31 -16.33 -16.66
C ASP A 152 -12.68 -16.88 -15.28
N ASP A 153 -13.35 -18.04 -15.27
CA ASP A 153 -13.82 -18.70 -14.05
C ASP A 153 -12.69 -18.92 -13.01
N LEU A 154 -11.43 -19.08 -13.45
CA LEU A 154 -10.31 -19.24 -12.54
C LEU A 154 -9.94 -17.92 -11.84
N ALA A 155 -9.93 -16.81 -12.57
CA ALA A 155 -9.74 -15.49 -11.99
C ALA A 155 -10.88 -15.13 -11.03
N ALA A 156 -12.12 -15.34 -11.46
CA ALA A 156 -13.31 -15.11 -10.64
C ALA A 156 -13.26 -15.94 -9.35
N THR A 157 -13.02 -17.25 -9.48
CA THR A 157 -12.94 -18.16 -8.32
C THR A 157 -11.83 -17.77 -7.37
N GLY A 158 -10.65 -17.42 -7.88
CA GLY A 158 -9.53 -16.94 -7.06
C GLY A 158 -9.86 -15.67 -6.27
N LEU A 159 -10.45 -14.67 -6.93
CA LEU A 159 -10.84 -13.41 -6.29
C LEU A 159 -11.93 -13.60 -5.22
N MET A 160 -12.99 -14.33 -5.54
CA MET A 160 -14.09 -14.57 -4.59
C MET A 160 -13.61 -15.38 -3.39
N THR A 161 -12.81 -16.42 -3.62
CA THR A 161 -12.22 -17.23 -2.54
C THR A 161 -11.35 -16.38 -1.62
N LEU A 162 -10.50 -15.51 -2.17
CA LEU A 162 -9.71 -14.54 -1.40
C LEU A 162 -10.58 -13.64 -0.54
N ALA A 163 -11.64 -13.06 -1.11
CA ALA A 163 -12.52 -12.14 -0.41
C ALA A 163 -13.25 -12.84 0.75
N LEU A 164 -13.79 -14.04 0.50
CA LEU A 164 -14.45 -14.84 1.51
C LEU A 164 -13.52 -15.24 2.67
N GLN A 165 -12.25 -15.54 2.37
CA GLN A 165 -11.20 -15.83 3.37
C GLN A 165 -10.74 -14.60 4.17
N ALA A 166 -10.96 -13.40 3.64
CA ALA A 166 -10.56 -12.16 4.31
C ALA A 166 -11.52 -11.79 5.46
N PHE A 167 -12.79 -12.19 5.37
CA PHE A 167 -13.84 -11.82 6.34
C PHE A 167 -14.66 -13.05 6.80
N PRO A 168 -14.10 -13.94 7.65
CA PRO A 168 -14.77 -15.18 8.06
C PRO A 168 -15.70 -14.98 9.28
N GLN A 169 -16.80 -14.21 9.16
CA GLN A 169 -17.66 -13.87 10.31
C GLN A 169 -18.72 -14.93 10.66
N ASP A 170 -19.53 -15.39 9.69
CA ASP A 170 -20.71 -16.23 9.97
C ASP A 170 -20.56 -17.71 9.54
N GLY A 171 -19.33 -18.14 9.25
CA GLY A 171 -19.02 -19.49 8.77
C GLY A 171 -19.42 -19.74 7.30
N THR A 172 -20.51 -19.13 6.82
CA THR A 172 -21.04 -19.35 5.47
C THR A 172 -20.03 -18.98 4.38
N GLY A 173 -19.35 -17.83 4.54
CA GLY A 173 -18.28 -17.42 3.64
C GLY A 173 -17.07 -18.35 3.69
N THR A 174 -16.71 -18.82 4.89
CA THR A 174 -15.60 -19.76 5.09
C THR A 174 -15.88 -21.11 4.42
N ASP A 175 -17.11 -21.62 4.54
CA ASP A 175 -17.55 -22.87 3.92
C ASP A 175 -17.59 -22.75 2.40
N ALA A 176 -18.06 -21.61 1.87
CA ALA A 176 -18.03 -21.33 0.44
C ALA A 176 -16.59 -21.26 -0.09
N ALA A 177 -15.69 -20.57 0.61
CA ALA A 177 -14.27 -20.58 0.28
C ALA A 177 -13.69 -22.00 0.31
N ALA A 178 -14.06 -22.81 1.32
CA ALA A 178 -13.60 -24.19 1.45
C ALA A 178 -14.06 -25.08 0.29
N ARG A 179 -15.27 -24.88 -0.24
CA ARG A 179 -15.74 -25.59 -1.44
C ARG A 179 -15.00 -25.16 -2.71
N ALA A 180 -14.55 -23.90 -2.79
CA ALA A 180 -13.86 -23.38 -3.97
C ALA A 180 -12.41 -23.85 -4.10
N ARG A 181 -11.72 -24.12 -2.99
CA ARG A 181 -10.29 -24.48 -3.01
C ARG A 181 -9.97 -25.79 -3.71
N PRO A 182 -10.72 -26.91 -3.51
CA PRO A 182 -10.50 -28.12 -4.30
C PRO A 182 -10.61 -27.88 -5.81
N TRP A 183 -11.54 -27.02 -6.23
CA TRP A 183 -11.67 -26.63 -7.63
C TRP A 183 -10.43 -25.86 -8.11
N LEU A 184 -9.95 -24.88 -7.34
CA LEU A 184 -8.70 -24.14 -7.66
C LEU A 184 -7.48 -25.07 -7.74
N ILE A 185 -7.36 -26.03 -6.81
CA ILE A 185 -6.29 -27.03 -6.79
C ILE A 185 -6.33 -27.88 -8.06
N ALA A 186 -7.52 -28.28 -8.53
CA ALA A 186 -7.67 -29.05 -9.76
C ALA A 186 -7.17 -28.28 -11.01
N GLN A 187 -7.17 -26.95 -10.98
CA GLN A 187 -6.67 -26.11 -12.09
C GLN A 187 -5.15 -25.90 -12.07
N MET A 188 -4.44 -26.35 -11.03
CA MET A 188 -3.02 -26.04 -10.81
C MET A 188 -2.08 -26.67 -11.84
N SER A 189 -2.44 -27.82 -12.42
CA SER A 189 -1.60 -28.52 -13.40
C SER A 189 -1.40 -27.73 -14.71
N ASP A 190 -2.35 -26.86 -15.06
CA ASP A 190 -2.33 -26.05 -16.28
C ASP A 190 -2.09 -24.55 -15.98
N LEU A 191 -1.71 -24.21 -14.73
CA LEU A 191 -1.67 -22.83 -14.26
C LEU A 191 -0.72 -21.93 -15.08
N SER A 192 0.37 -22.48 -15.61
CA SER A 192 1.34 -21.75 -16.43
C SER A 192 0.76 -21.26 -17.76
N ARG A 193 -0.31 -21.90 -18.26
CA ARG A 193 -1.01 -21.51 -19.49
C ARG A 193 -2.16 -20.54 -19.25
N LYS A 194 -2.53 -20.30 -17.99
CA LYS A 194 -3.61 -19.39 -17.62
C LYS A 194 -3.17 -17.93 -17.71
N THR A 195 -4.16 -17.05 -17.80
CA THR A 195 -3.92 -15.60 -17.83
C THR A 195 -3.15 -15.16 -16.58
N PRO A 196 -2.32 -14.10 -16.66
CA PRO A 196 -1.60 -13.59 -15.49
C PRO A 196 -2.52 -13.28 -14.31
N LEU A 197 -3.69 -12.69 -14.56
CA LEU A 197 -4.69 -12.40 -13.54
C LEU A 197 -5.18 -13.69 -12.85
N ALA A 198 -5.62 -14.67 -13.64
CA ALA A 198 -6.17 -15.92 -13.10
C ALA A 198 -5.17 -16.68 -12.24
N ARG A 199 -3.94 -16.86 -12.73
CA ARG A 199 -2.92 -17.57 -11.96
C ARG A 199 -2.51 -16.83 -10.70
N THR A 200 -2.44 -15.49 -10.73
CA THR A 200 -2.08 -14.69 -9.57
C THR A 200 -3.16 -14.75 -8.48
N LEU A 201 -4.44 -14.61 -8.85
CA LEU A 201 -5.56 -14.67 -7.90
C LEU A 201 -5.74 -16.08 -7.33
N ALA A 202 -5.67 -17.12 -8.17
CA ALA A 202 -5.75 -18.51 -7.71
C ALA A 202 -4.63 -18.85 -6.73
N MET A 203 -3.38 -18.49 -7.05
CA MET A 203 -2.25 -18.71 -6.14
C MET A 203 -2.42 -17.93 -4.84
N ALA A 204 -2.79 -16.65 -4.92
CA ALA A 204 -3.00 -15.84 -3.72
C ALA A 204 -4.08 -16.46 -2.83
N ALA A 205 -5.19 -16.96 -3.39
CA ALA A 205 -6.26 -17.63 -2.63
C ALA A 205 -5.75 -18.87 -1.88
N LEU A 206 -5.05 -19.76 -2.57
CA LEU A 206 -4.56 -21.02 -2.00
C LEU A 206 -3.41 -20.82 -1.00
N VAL A 207 -2.53 -19.85 -1.26
CA VAL A 207 -1.47 -19.43 -0.32
C VAL A 207 -2.07 -18.83 0.95
N ASP A 208 -3.08 -17.98 0.80
CA ASP A 208 -3.77 -17.32 1.91
C ASP A 208 -4.48 -18.33 2.82
N ALA A 209 -4.95 -19.45 2.25
CA ALA A 209 -5.53 -20.59 2.96
C ALA A 209 -4.51 -21.57 3.53
N GLU A 210 -3.22 -21.40 3.22
CA GLU A 210 -2.13 -22.27 3.66
C GLU A 210 -2.28 -23.73 3.18
N GLU A 211 -2.94 -23.94 2.03
CA GLU A 211 -3.22 -25.28 1.47
C GLU A 211 -2.18 -25.78 0.45
N LEU A 212 -1.21 -24.95 0.07
CA LEU A 212 -0.17 -25.35 -0.88
C LEU A 212 1.09 -25.86 -0.18
N PRO A 213 1.62 -27.04 -0.57
CA PRO A 213 2.95 -27.48 -0.16
C PRO A 213 4.02 -26.47 -0.57
N ILE A 214 5.06 -26.31 0.26
CA ILE A 214 6.19 -25.40 -0.01
C ILE A 214 6.84 -25.70 -1.38
N ALA A 215 6.95 -26.97 -1.77
CA ALA A 215 7.50 -27.36 -3.07
C ALA A 215 6.68 -26.77 -4.23
N THR A 216 5.35 -26.84 -4.14
CA THR A 216 4.41 -26.26 -5.11
C THR A 216 4.50 -24.74 -5.12
N LEU A 217 4.62 -24.10 -3.95
CA LEU A 217 4.83 -22.65 -3.88
C LEU A 217 6.09 -22.22 -4.63
N ASN A 218 7.21 -22.91 -4.40
CA ASN A 218 8.49 -22.60 -5.04
C ASN A 218 8.42 -22.79 -6.56
N SER A 219 7.74 -23.82 -7.07
CA SER A 219 7.59 -24.03 -8.51
C SER A 219 6.75 -22.96 -9.20
N PHE A 220 5.80 -22.34 -8.48
CA PHE A 220 4.91 -21.34 -9.06
C PHE A 220 5.36 -19.89 -8.83
N ALA A 221 6.26 -19.64 -7.88
CA ALA A 221 6.66 -18.29 -7.48
C ALA A 221 7.21 -17.46 -8.66
N MET A 222 7.93 -18.08 -9.60
CA MET A 222 8.46 -17.41 -10.80
C MET A 222 7.38 -16.93 -11.78
N TYR A 223 6.21 -17.59 -11.83
CA TYR A 223 5.12 -17.19 -12.72
C TYR A 223 4.30 -16.02 -12.18
N LEU A 224 4.52 -15.65 -10.92
CA LEU A 224 3.83 -14.55 -10.25
C LEU A 224 4.52 -13.19 -10.45
N ILE A 225 5.65 -13.14 -11.14
CA ILE A 225 6.45 -11.90 -11.30
C ILE A 225 6.77 -11.71 -12.76
N ASP A 226 5.77 -11.34 -13.54
CA ASP A 226 5.95 -10.94 -14.94
C ASP A 226 5.59 -9.47 -15.20
N GLY A 227 5.04 -8.76 -14.20
CA GLY A 227 4.67 -7.35 -14.31
C GLY A 227 3.40 -7.07 -15.11
N ARG A 228 2.65 -8.08 -15.55
CA ARG A 228 1.45 -7.90 -16.39
C ARG A 228 0.22 -7.49 -15.59
N VAL A 229 0.06 -8.03 -14.37
CA VAL A 229 -0.99 -7.64 -13.42
C VAL A 229 -0.36 -7.20 -12.10
N PRO A 230 0.46 -6.14 -12.14
CA PRO A 230 1.48 -5.90 -11.13
C PRO A 230 0.89 -5.60 -9.75
N ILE A 231 -0.30 -4.99 -9.67
CA ILE A 231 -1.00 -4.74 -8.42
C ILE A 231 -1.36 -6.07 -7.74
N TRP A 232 -2.02 -6.98 -8.46
CA TRP A 232 -2.40 -8.29 -7.95
C TRP A 232 -1.19 -9.16 -7.61
N GLN A 233 -0.11 -9.08 -8.40
CA GLN A 233 1.14 -9.80 -8.13
C GLN A 233 1.80 -9.31 -6.85
N SER A 234 1.88 -7.99 -6.68
CA SER A 234 2.41 -7.38 -5.45
C SER A 234 1.55 -7.73 -4.24
N PHE A 235 0.23 -7.70 -4.41
CA PHE A 235 -0.71 -8.13 -3.37
C PHE A 235 -0.49 -9.60 -3.00
N ALA A 236 -0.35 -10.51 -3.98
CA ALA A 236 -0.09 -11.91 -3.73
C ALA A 236 1.19 -12.11 -2.90
N MET A 237 2.25 -11.33 -3.13
CA MET A 237 3.49 -11.44 -2.35
C MET A 237 3.30 -11.17 -0.86
N THR A 238 2.28 -10.38 -0.47
CA THR A 238 1.98 -10.11 0.94
C THR A 238 1.49 -11.35 1.68
N VAL A 239 0.82 -12.27 0.98
CA VAL A 239 0.33 -13.52 1.56
C VAL A 239 1.37 -14.64 1.49
N PHE A 240 2.41 -14.53 0.66
CA PHE A 240 3.45 -15.55 0.62
C PHE A 240 4.22 -15.64 1.96
N PRO A 241 4.56 -16.86 2.42
CA PRO A 241 5.50 -17.04 3.53
C PRO A 241 6.84 -16.37 3.21
N ALA A 242 7.45 -15.67 4.18
CA ALA A 242 8.66 -14.88 3.95
C ALA A 242 9.80 -15.69 3.29
N LYS A 243 9.96 -16.97 3.66
CA LYS A 243 11.00 -17.88 3.14
C LYS A 243 10.79 -18.32 1.68
N THR A 244 9.56 -18.24 1.17
CA THR A 244 9.20 -18.67 -0.19
C THR A 244 8.84 -17.49 -1.10
N ARG A 245 8.94 -16.25 -0.59
CA ARG A 245 8.78 -15.04 -1.39
C ARG A 245 9.93 -14.94 -2.39
N PRO A 246 9.66 -14.69 -3.67
CA PRO A 246 10.69 -14.28 -4.61
C PRO A 246 11.40 -13.01 -4.14
N THR A 247 12.71 -12.99 -4.33
CA THR A 247 13.58 -11.85 -3.97
C THR A 247 13.73 -10.85 -5.10
N ASP A 248 13.67 -11.31 -6.35
CA ASP A 248 13.71 -10.45 -7.53
C ASP A 248 12.33 -9.91 -7.88
N LEU A 249 12.08 -8.65 -7.51
CA LEU A 249 10.85 -7.92 -7.78
C LEU A 249 11.05 -6.80 -8.81
N ILE A 250 12.12 -6.86 -9.64
CA ILE A 250 12.49 -5.75 -10.55
C ILE A 250 11.35 -5.40 -11.51
N LEU A 251 10.67 -6.41 -12.08
CA LEU A 251 9.57 -6.17 -13.02
C LEU A 251 8.38 -5.47 -12.34
N LEU A 252 8.04 -5.85 -11.11
CA LEU A 252 6.97 -5.20 -10.34
C LEU A 252 7.35 -3.78 -9.94
N ARG A 253 8.59 -3.55 -9.49
CA ARG A 253 9.11 -2.21 -9.14
C ARG A 253 9.14 -1.26 -10.34
N LYS A 254 9.41 -1.79 -11.54
CA LYS A 254 9.37 -1.01 -12.77
C LYS A 254 7.93 -0.63 -13.15
N ALA A 255 7.00 -1.56 -12.98
CA ALA A 255 5.58 -1.37 -13.31
C ALA A 255 4.82 -0.50 -12.30
N LEU A 256 5.23 -0.53 -11.02
CA LEU A 256 4.55 0.16 -9.93
C LEU A 256 5.47 1.22 -9.32
N GLN A 257 5.18 2.49 -9.63
CA GLN A 257 5.95 3.63 -9.16
C GLN A 257 5.19 4.42 -8.10
N GLY A 258 5.93 5.05 -7.20
CA GLY A 258 5.39 5.91 -6.15
C GLY A 258 5.65 5.37 -4.74
N GLN A 259 5.44 6.23 -3.75
CA GLN A 259 5.88 5.98 -2.38
C GLN A 259 5.19 4.76 -1.74
N ILE A 260 3.88 4.59 -1.96
CA ILE A 260 3.11 3.46 -1.40
C ILE A 260 3.68 2.12 -1.88
N TRP A 261 4.06 2.02 -3.15
CA TRP A 261 4.63 0.80 -3.71
C TRP A 261 6.06 0.54 -3.22
N SER A 262 6.89 1.58 -3.12
CA SER A 262 8.21 1.46 -2.52
C SER A 262 8.11 0.90 -1.10
N ASN A 263 7.21 1.47 -0.29
CA ASN A 263 6.95 1.04 1.07
C ASN A 263 6.38 -0.39 1.14
N LEU A 264 5.50 -0.77 0.21
CA LEU A 264 5.01 -2.15 0.09
C LEU A 264 6.15 -3.13 -0.20
N PHE A 265 7.05 -2.81 -1.12
CA PHE A 265 8.14 -3.72 -1.46
C PHE A 265 9.22 -3.81 -0.36
N GLU A 266 9.46 -2.71 0.35
CA GLU A 266 10.26 -2.75 1.59
C GLU A 266 9.60 -3.63 2.64
N ALA A 267 8.26 -3.53 2.76
CA ALA A 267 7.49 -4.34 3.66
C ALA A 267 7.59 -5.84 3.35
N ILE A 268 7.43 -6.20 2.07
CA ILE A 268 7.57 -7.57 1.57
C ILE A 268 8.98 -8.11 1.85
N ALA A 269 10.00 -7.26 1.73
CA ALA A 269 11.40 -7.60 1.98
C ALA A 269 11.77 -7.67 3.47
N GLY A 270 10.83 -7.39 4.39
CA GLY A 270 11.10 -7.33 5.83
C GLY A 270 12.00 -6.15 6.25
N LYS A 271 12.16 -5.15 5.37
CA LYS A 271 13.00 -3.98 5.61
C LYS A 271 12.12 -2.81 6.08
N PHE A 272 11.58 -2.89 7.29
CA PHE A 272 10.87 -1.75 7.89
C PHE A 272 11.85 -0.85 8.65
N GLY A 273 11.89 0.42 8.27
CA GLY A 273 12.69 1.45 8.93
C GLY A 273 11.84 2.62 9.44
N PRO A 274 12.34 3.41 10.42
CA PRO A 274 11.63 4.54 11.01
C PRO A 274 11.48 5.76 10.07
N ALA A 275 11.89 5.66 8.80
CA ALA A 275 12.04 6.78 7.88
C ALA A 275 10.96 6.86 6.79
N PHE A 276 9.78 6.27 7.01
CA PHE A 276 8.70 6.41 6.03
C PHE A 276 7.94 7.73 6.22
N GLU A 277 7.59 8.38 5.12
CA GLU A 277 6.71 9.54 5.15
C GLU A 277 5.27 9.11 5.45
N ALA A 278 4.64 9.73 6.45
CA ALA A 278 3.25 9.42 6.83
C ALA A 278 2.21 10.00 5.86
N LYS A 279 2.55 11.09 5.16
CA LYS A 279 1.64 11.87 4.30
C LYS A 279 0.85 11.04 3.25
N PRO A 280 1.43 10.03 2.57
CA PRO A 280 0.69 9.18 1.64
C PRO A 280 -0.44 8.36 2.31
N TYR A 281 -0.46 8.27 3.64
CA TYR A 281 -1.40 7.47 4.42
C TYR A 281 -2.43 8.30 5.18
N PHE A 282 -2.54 9.59 4.87
CA PHE A 282 -3.63 10.43 5.37
C PHE A 282 -4.92 10.26 4.54
N ALA A 283 -6.05 10.59 5.14
CA ALA A 283 -7.37 10.43 4.52
C ALA A 283 -7.51 11.20 3.19
N GLU A 284 -6.84 12.34 3.03
CA GLU A 284 -6.84 13.12 1.78
C GLU A 284 -6.25 12.33 0.62
N THR A 285 -5.16 11.60 0.85
CA THR A 285 -4.55 10.76 -0.17
C THR A 285 -5.46 9.59 -0.53
N ALA A 286 -6.10 8.98 0.48
CA ALA A 286 -7.03 7.86 0.28
C ALA A 286 -8.23 8.24 -0.59
N LYS A 287 -8.75 9.48 -0.46
CA LYS A 287 -9.86 10.00 -1.28
C LYS A 287 -9.53 10.08 -2.77
N MET A 288 -8.25 10.24 -3.12
CA MET A 288 -7.79 10.35 -4.51
C MET A 288 -7.55 9.00 -5.19
N LEU A 289 -7.70 7.88 -4.48
CA LEU A 289 -7.44 6.56 -5.04
C LEU A 289 -8.57 6.13 -5.99
N PRO A 290 -8.26 5.91 -7.29
CA PRO A 290 -9.27 5.79 -8.34
C PRO A 290 -9.96 4.43 -8.38
N THR A 291 -9.29 3.36 -7.94
CA THR A 291 -9.81 1.99 -8.03
C THR A 291 -9.81 1.27 -6.68
N GLY A 292 -10.62 0.20 -6.59
CA GLY A 292 -10.65 -0.71 -5.46
C GLY A 292 -9.28 -1.33 -5.18
N GLU A 293 -8.50 -1.70 -6.19
CA GLU A 293 -7.18 -2.31 -6.00
C GLU A 293 -6.17 -1.32 -5.42
N ALA A 294 -6.23 -0.05 -5.83
CA ALA A 294 -5.41 1.01 -5.24
C ALA A 294 -5.76 1.24 -3.76
N ARG A 295 -7.06 1.23 -3.43
CA ARG A 295 -7.56 1.31 -2.04
C ARG A 295 -7.14 0.10 -1.21
N MET A 296 -7.20 -1.10 -1.78
CA MET A 296 -6.79 -2.35 -1.14
C MET A 296 -5.32 -2.29 -0.72
N VAL A 297 -4.44 -1.88 -1.63
CA VAL A 297 -3.00 -1.76 -1.34
C VAL A 297 -2.75 -0.68 -0.30
N TRP A 298 -3.40 0.47 -0.43
CA TRP A 298 -3.29 1.54 0.56
C TRP A 298 -3.69 1.05 1.95
N ALA A 299 -4.85 0.39 2.10
CA ALA A 299 -5.33 -0.12 3.38
C ALA A 299 -4.35 -1.13 3.98
N PHE A 300 -3.82 -2.03 3.15
CA PHE A 300 -2.83 -3.00 3.57
C PHE A 300 -1.55 -2.33 4.10
N VAL A 301 -0.96 -1.42 3.33
CA VAL A 301 0.31 -0.78 3.68
C VAL A 301 0.14 0.16 4.87
N SER A 302 -0.95 0.94 4.91
CA SER A 302 -1.32 1.79 6.04
C SER A 302 -1.42 0.99 7.34
N TRP A 303 -2.06 -0.20 7.30
CA TRP A 303 -2.16 -1.09 8.45
C TRP A 303 -0.79 -1.61 8.91
N GLN A 304 0.05 -2.04 7.96
CA GLN A 304 1.38 -2.56 8.29
C GLN A 304 2.31 -1.50 8.89
N LEU A 305 2.23 -0.26 8.40
CA LEU A 305 3.09 0.83 8.86
C LEU A 305 2.57 1.54 10.10
N ALA A 306 1.26 1.48 10.38
CA ALA A 306 0.61 2.27 11.41
C ALA A 306 0.95 3.77 11.34
N ALA A 307 1.11 4.29 10.11
CA ALA A 307 1.58 5.64 9.84
C ALA A 307 0.60 6.73 10.34
N ALA A 308 -0.70 6.46 10.19
CA ALA A 308 -1.79 7.37 10.54
C ALA A 308 -3.01 6.53 10.97
N PRO A 309 -3.00 5.94 12.17
CA PRO A 309 -3.99 4.94 12.58
C PRO A 309 -5.42 5.51 12.66
N LYS A 310 -5.55 6.80 13.05
CA LYS A 310 -6.85 7.48 13.09
C LYS A 310 -7.41 7.67 11.68
N ASP A 311 -6.62 8.23 10.76
CA ASP A 311 -7.01 8.39 9.36
C ASP A 311 -7.36 7.06 8.70
N LEU A 312 -6.61 6.00 9.00
CA LEU A 312 -6.91 4.65 8.53
C LEU A 312 -8.29 4.19 9.02
N ALA A 313 -8.57 4.28 10.32
CA ALA A 313 -9.85 3.87 10.90
C ALA A 313 -11.02 4.66 10.30
N GLU A 314 -10.91 5.99 10.24
CA GLU A 314 -11.95 6.86 9.68
C GLU A 314 -12.19 6.57 8.18
N THR A 315 -11.11 6.36 7.42
CA THR A 315 -11.19 6.03 5.99
C THR A 315 -11.87 4.67 5.77
N MET A 316 -11.50 3.65 6.54
CA MET A 316 -12.06 2.31 6.43
C MET A 316 -13.53 2.26 6.83
N ALA A 317 -13.91 2.94 7.92
CA ALA A 317 -15.30 3.08 8.34
C ALA A 317 -16.14 3.83 7.29
N ALA A 318 -15.58 4.86 6.65
CA ALA A 318 -16.24 5.55 5.55
C ALA A 318 -16.43 4.61 4.34
N TRP A 319 -15.38 3.89 3.92
CA TRP A 319 -15.49 2.97 2.79
C TRP A 319 -16.45 1.80 3.03
N SER A 320 -16.59 1.31 4.26
CA SER A 320 -17.54 0.24 4.57
C SER A 320 -19.01 0.66 4.46
N ARG A 321 -19.31 1.97 4.52
CA ARG A 321 -20.68 2.51 4.41
C ARG A 321 -21.04 2.97 3.00
N ASN A 322 -20.08 2.96 2.09
CA ASN A 322 -20.27 3.40 0.71
C ASN A 322 -20.31 2.20 -0.25
N PRO A 323 -20.90 2.35 -1.44
CA PRO A 323 -20.78 1.34 -2.48
C PRO A 323 -19.32 1.01 -2.79
N PRO A 324 -19.00 -0.23 -3.21
CA PRO A 324 -17.66 -0.60 -3.64
C PRO A 324 -17.11 0.36 -4.69
N ALA A 325 -15.83 0.73 -4.54
CA ALA A 325 -15.13 1.47 -5.58
C ALA A 325 -15.07 0.65 -6.88
N PRO A 326 -15.04 1.31 -8.06
CA PRO A 326 -14.80 0.59 -9.32
C PRO A 326 -13.45 -0.12 -9.27
N VAL A 327 -13.36 -1.27 -9.92
CA VAL A 327 -12.11 -2.04 -10.09
C VAL A 327 -11.53 -1.78 -11.46
N ASP A 328 -10.28 -2.23 -11.68
CA ASP A 328 -9.69 -2.17 -13.02
C ASP A 328 -10.54 -2.90 -14.07
N ALA A 329 -10.50 -2.43 -15.32
CA ALA A 329 -11.30 -2.99 -16.40
C ALA A 329 -11.02 -4.48 -16.62
N GLU A 330 -9.76 -4.92 -16.55
CA GLU A 330 -9.42 -6.34 -16.68
C GLU A 330 -10.00 -7.15 -15.52
N THR A 331 -9.87 -6.65 -14.28
CA THR A 331 -10.48 -7.30 -13.10
C THR A 331 -12.00 -7.42 -13.26
N MET A 332 -12.68 -6.35 -13.68
CA MET A 332 -14.13 -6.35 -13.89
C MET A 332 -14.54 -7.36 -14.96
N THR A 333 -13.90 -7.31 -16.12
CA THR A 333 -14.22 -8.18 -17.26
C THR A 333 -13.99 -9.65 -16.93
N LYS A 334 -12.85 -9.98 -16.33
CA LYS A 334 -12.48 -11.38 -16.05
C LYS A 334 -13.23 -11.98 -14.85
N CYS A 335 -13.43 -11.21 -13.79
CA CYS A 335 -14.02 -11.71 -12.54
C CYS A 335 -15.54 -11.44 -12.40
N GLY A 336 -16.13 -10.67 -13.31
CA GLY A 336 -17.58 -10.41 -13.35
C GLY A 336 -18.07 -9.32 -12.39
N ALA A 337 -19.39 -9.13 -12.35
CA ALA A 337 -20.05 -8.00 -11.68
C ALA A 337 -19.84 -7.93 -10.15
N LEU A 338 -19.45 -9.03 -9.52
CA LEU A 338 -19.18 -9.07 -8.07
C LEU A 338 -17.72 -8.72 -7.72
N ALA A 339 -16.86 -8.47 -8.71
CA ALA A 339 -15.46 -8.12 -8.47
C ALA A 339 -15.28 -6.87 -7.58
N PRO A 340 -16.04 -5.77 -7.74
CA PRO A 340 -15.98 -4.64 -6.82
C PRO A 340 -16.26 -5.02 -5.37
N SER A 341 -17.31 -5.81 -5.14
CA SER A 341 -17.68 -6.28 -3.79
C SER A 341 -16.57 -7.13 -3.17
N ALA A 342 -15.95 -8.02 -3.95
CA ALA A 342 -14.83 -8.84 -3.49
C ALA A 342 -13.61 -7.98 -3.12
N VAL A 343 -13.24 -7.00 -3.97
CA VAL A 343 -12.14 -6.08 -3.69
C VAL A 343 -12.44 -5.16 -2.50
N ALA A 344 -13.69 -4.74 -2.32
CA ALA A 344 -14.09 -3.97 -1.14
C ALA A 344 -13.94 -4.78 0.16
N ILE A 345 -14.35 -6.05 0.18
CA ILE A 345 -14.10 -6.94 1.32
C ILE A 345 -12.60 -7.08 1.58
N LEU A 346 -11.78 -7.32 0.56
CA LEU A 346 -10.33 -7.43 0.70
C LEU A 346 -9.70 -6.15 1.27
N THR A 347 -10.20 -4.99 0.86
CA THR A 347 -9.75 -3.67 1.30
C THR A 347 -10.09 -3.43 2.77
N ILE A 348 -11.37 -3.63 3.13
CA ILE A 348 -11.88 -3.29 4.46
C ILE A 348 -11.47 -4.34 5.49
N ALA A 349 -11.27 -5.60 5.09
CA ALA A 349 -10.76 -6.63 5.97
C ALA A 349 -9.23 -6.67 6.08
N ALA A 350 -8.49 -5.78 5.41
CA ALA A 350 -7.02 -5.78 5.40
C ALA A 350 -6.38 -5.89 6.81
N PRO A 351 -6.88 -5.21 7.85
CA PRO A 351 -6.37 -5.35 9.23
C PRO A 351 -6.48 -6.76 9.81
N ALA A 352 -7.54 -7.49 9.44
CA ALA A 352 -7.72 -8.87 9.85
C ALA A 352 -6.85 -9.82 9.04
N ARG A 353 -6.27 -9.41 7.89
CA ARG A 353 -5.58 -10.36 7.01
C ARG A 353 -4.16 -10.69 7.44
N VAL A 354 -3.46 -9.70 7.97
CA VAL A 354 -2.07 -9.84 8.38
C VAL A 354 -1.95 -9.18 9.75
N PRO A 355 -1.46 -9.92 10.77
CA PRO A 355 -1.15 -9.31 12.06
C PRO A 355 -0.17 -8.18 11.79
N PRO A 356 -0.42 -7.00 12.34
CA PRO A 356 0.49 -5.89 12.12
C PRO A 356 1.89 -6.28 12.57
N LEU A 357 2.90 -5.92 11.77
CA LEU A 357 4.28 -6.30 12.04
C LEU A 357 4.82 -5.77 13.37
N TRP A 358 4.23 -4.71 13.91
CA TRP A 358 4.55 -4.20 15.25
C TRP A 358 4.02 -5.08 16.40
N LEU A 359 3.14 -6.05 16.11
CA LEU A 359 2.76 -7.11 17.05
C LEU A 359 3.58 -8.39 16.87
N GLN A 360 4.40 -8.50 15.81
CA GLN A 360 5.23 -9.68 15.59
C GLN A 360 6.53 -9.57 16.40
N PRO A 361 6.94 -10.62 17.12
CA PRO A 361 8.23 -10.63 17.80
C PRO A 361 9.36 -10.50 16.76
N ARG A 362 10.25 -9.52 16.97
CA ARG A 362 11.41 -9.25 16.09
C ARG A 362 12.52 -10.26 16.29
#